data_AF-A0A3P6TDN5-F1
#
_entry.id   AF-A0A3P6TDN5-F1
#
_cell.length_a   1.000
_cell.length_b   1.000
_cell.length_c   1.000
_cell.angle_alpha   90.00
_cell.angle_beta   90.00
_cell.angle_gamma   90.00
#
_symmetry.space_group_name_H-M   'P 1'
#
loop_
_entity.id
_entity.type
_entity.pdbx_description
1 polymer ?
#
loop_
_entity_poly.entity_id
_entity_poly.type
_entity_poly.pdbx_seq_one_letter_code
_entity_poly.pdbx_strand_id
1 'polypeptide(L)'
;MRLLNHEEWDEFMESYRFVRHNRSGQLVQYGRGLDIWMMNLQAMSVTSNDRDELLSQKADEIEKDLELLGVTGIEDRLQDGVEETIIAMRSAGIQVWVLTGDKLETAENIARSCGLFSPNRETRKIETLEDVTQIRGDG
;
A
#
# COMPACT_ATOMS: atom_id res chain seq x y z
N MET A 1 10.00 -20.48 -12.03
CA MET A 1 8.66 -19.88 -12.17
C MET A 1 8.21 -20.14 -13.60
N ARG A 2 7.19 -20.98 -13.81
CA ARG A 2 6.67 -21.33 -15.15
C ARG A 2 5.24 -20.80 -15.26
N LEU A 3 4.91 -20.22 -16.41
CA LEU A 3 3.55 -19.77 -16.71
C LEU A 3 2.64 -20.97 -16.92
N LEU A 4 1.45 -20.93 -16.32
CA LEU A 4 0.41 -21.94 -16.52
C LEU A 4 -0.11 -21.89 -17.96
N ASN A 5 -0.52 -23.05 -18.48
CA ASN A 5 -1.17 -23.16 -19.79
C ASN A 5 -2.69 -22.85 -19.68
N HIS A 6 -3.39 -22.75 -20.82
CA HIS A 6 -4.79 -22.32 -20.86
C HIS A 6 -5.73 -23.20 -20.03
N GLU A 7 -5.56 -24.53 -20.07
CA GLU A 7 -6.38 -25.46 -19.27
C GLU A 7 -6.08 -25.35 -17.77
N GLU A 8 -4.80 -25.19 -17.40
CA GLU A 8 -4.38 -24.97 -16.02
C GLU A 8 -4.89 -23.62 -15.47
N TRP A 9 -4.97 -22.59 -16.32
CA TRP A 9 -5.59 -21.32 -15.97
C TRP A 9 -7.10 -21.43 -15.78
N ASP A 10 -7.78 -22.21 -16.63
CA ASP A 10 -9.22 -22.41 -16.53
C ASP A 10 -9.58 -23.17 -15.24
N GLU A 11 -8.87 -24.25 -14.90
CA GLU A 11 -9.06 -24.98 -13.63
C GLU A 11 -8.76 -24.11 -12.40
N PHE A 12 -7.69 -23.32 -12.46
CA PHE A 12 -7.36 -22.37 -11.40
C PHE A 12 -8.46 -21.33 -11.22
N MET A 13 -9.00 -20.77 -12.31
CA MET A 13 -10.05 -19.75 -12.27
C MET A 13 -11.41 -20.32 -11.83
N GLU A 14 -11.71 -21.58 -12.13
CA GLU A 14 -12.89 -22.28 -11.59
C GLU A 14 -12.83 -22.47 -10.07
N SER A 15 -11.62 -22.51 -9.49
CA SER A 15 -11.42 -22.63 -8.04
C SER A 15 -11.70 -21.33 -7.27
N TYR A 16 -11.60 -20.17 -7.93
CA TYR A 16 -11.94 -18.86 -7.34
C TYR A 16 -13.45 -18.65 -7.32
N ARG A 17 -14.04 -18.92 -6.16
CA ARG A 17 -15.43 -18.59 -5.84
C ARG A 17 -15.46 -17.35 -4.94
N PHE A 18 -16.28 -16.37 -5.30
CA PHE A 18 -16.62 -15.28 -4.40
C PHE A 18 -18.02 -15.51 -3.85
N VAL A 19 -18.14 -15.53 -2.52
CA VAL A 19 -19.41 -15.70 -1.83
C VAL A 19 -19.58 -14.53 -0.87
N ARG A 20 -20.58 -13.69 -1.11
CA ARG A 20 -20.92 -12.57 -0.22
C ARG A 20 -22.10 -12.98 0.64
N HIS A 21 -21.94 -12.85 1.95
CA HIS A 21 -23.02 -12.97 2.92
C HIS A 21 -23.34 -11.58 3.49
N ASN A 22 -24.61 -11.31 3.82
CA ASN A 22 -24.98 -10.11 4.56
C ASN A 22 -24.66 -10.28 6.07
N ARG A 23 -24.90 -9.23 6.86
CA ARG A 23 -24.67 -9.22 8.31
C ARG A 23 -25.47 -10.26 9.10
N SER A 24 -26.54 -10.83 8.52
CA SER A 24 -27.30 -11.94 9.12
C SER A 24 -26.80 -13.33 8.69
N GLY A 25 -25.67 -13.40 7.96
CA GLY A 25 -25.09 -14.64 7.45
C GLY A 25 -25.82 -15.21 6.24
N GLN A 26 -26.78 -14.48 5.67
CA GLN A 26 -27.54 -14.92 4.50
C GLN A 26 -26.75 -14.65 3.22
N LEU A 27 -26.65 -15.64 2.34
CA LEU A 27 -25.96 -15.50 1.06
C LEU A 27 -26.69 -14.46 0.20
N VAL A 28 -25.96 -13.42 -0.22
CA VAL A 28 -26.48 -12.31 -1.04
C VAL A 28 -25.88 -12.24 -2.43
N GLN A 29 -24.72 -12.87 -2.68
CA GLN A 29 -24.12 -12.93 -4.01
C GLN A 29 -23.24 -14.18 -4.14
N TYR A 30 -23.36 -14.86 -5.29
CA TYR A 30 -22.54 -16.01 -5.66
C TYR A 30 -21.97 -15.77 -7.05
N GLY A 31 -20.65 -15.70 -7.17
CA GLY A 31 -19.94 -15.49 -8.43
C GLY A 31 -18.82 -16.51 -8.61
N ARG A 32 -18.54 -16.88 -9.85
CA ARG A 32 -17.37 -17.70 -10.25
C ARG A 32 -16.29 -16.77 -10.84
N GLY A 33 -15.04 -17.23 -10.95
CA GLY A 33 -13.95 -16.52 -11.65
C GLY A 33 -14.27 -16.03 -13.08
N LEU A 34 -15.41 -16.43 -13.65
CA LEU A 34 -16.07 -15.85 -14.82
C LEU A 34 -16.24 -14.32 -14.76
N ASP A 35 -16.48 -13.72 -13.59
CA ASP A 35 -16.67 -12.26 -13.49
C ASP A 35 -15.34 -11.53 -13.77
N ILE A 36 -14.23 -12.04 -13.22
CA ILE A 36 -12.87 -11.55 -13.48
C ILE A 36 -12.46 -11.81 -14.94
N TRP A 37 -12.82 -12.99 -15.47
CA TRP A 37 -12.53 -13.33 -16.87
C TRP A 37 -13.30 -12.44 -17.87
N MET A 38 -14.57 -12.14 -17.58
CA MET A 38 -15.39 -11.20 -18.36
C MET A 38 -14.85 -9.76 -18.30
N MET A 39 -14.34 -9.32 -17.15
CA MET A 39 -13.66 -8.01 -17.04
C MET A 39 -12.44 -7.92 -17.95
N ASN A 40 -11.61 -8.96 -17.97
CA ASN A 40 -10.43 -9.01 -18.85
C ASN A 40 -10.84 -9.00 -20.33
N LEU A 41 -11.87 -9.76 -20.72
CA LEU A 41 -12.38 -9.78 -22.10
C LEU A 41 -12.91 -8.42 -22.57
N GLN A 42 -13.68 -7.73 -21.71
CA GLN A 42 -14.20 -6.40 -22.03
C GLN A 42 -13.06 -5.38 -22.15
N ALA A 43 -12.09 -5.39 -21.23
CA ALA A 43 -10.93 -4.50 -21.25
C ALA A 43 -10.02 -4.75 -22.48
N MET A 44 -9.81 -6.00 -22.89
CA MET A 44 -9.03 -6.36 -24.08
C MET A 44 -9.68 -5.85 -25.38
N SER A 45 -10.99 -5.57 -25.38
CA SER A 45 -11.73 -5.11 -26.57
C SER A 45 -11.69 -3.60 -26.81
N VAL A 46 -11.12 -2.80 -25.90
CA VAL A 46 -11.06 -1.32 -25.95
C VAL A 46 -9.64 -0.81 -26.24
N THR A 47 -9.52 0.43 -26.74
CA THR A 47 -8.23 1.13 -26.99
C THR A 47 -7.46 1.40 -25.69
N SER A 48 -6.16 1.67 -25.74
CA SER A 48 -5.29 1.62 -24.54
C SER A 48 -5.67 2.60 -23.43
N ASN A 49 -6.08 3.83 -23.74
CA ASN A 49 -6.42 4.81 -22.71
C ASN A 49 -7.76 4.50 -22.02
N ASP A 50 -8.77 4.08 -22.78
CA ASP A 50 -10.09 3.76 -22.22
C ASP A 50 -10.07 2.44 -21.43
N ARG A 51 -9.09 1.58 -21.74
CA ARG A 51 -8.89 0.29 -21.07
C ARG A 51 -8.46 0.44 -19.61
N ASP A 52 -7.48 1.30 -19.32
CA ASP A 52 -6.96 1.45 -17.96
C ASP A 52 -8.02 2.05 -17.02
N GLU A 53 -8.79 3.03 -17.52
CA GLU A 53 -9.89 3.62 -16.76
C GLU A 53 -11.02 2.61 -16.51
N LEU A 54 -11.38 1.80 -17.52
CA LEU A 54 -12.38 0.76 -17.36
C LEU A 54 -11.93 -0.31 -16.36
N LEU A 55 -10.65 -0.74 -16.42
CA LEU A 55 -10.09 -1.69 -15.47
C LEU A 55 -10.10 -1.14 -14.04
N SER A 56 -9.75 0.14 -13.85
CA SER A 56 -9.80 0.79 -12.53
C SER A 56 -11.22 0.82 -11.97
N GLN A 57 -12.20 1.28 -12.76
CA GLN A 57 -13.60 1.34 -12.34
C GLN A 57 -14.14 -0.05 -11.96
N LYS A 58 -13.71 -1.09 -12.68
CA LYS A 58 -14.10 -2.47 -12.41
C LYS A 58 -13.39 -3.05 -11.19
N ALA A 59 -12.12 -2.75 -10.96
CA ALA A 59 -11.43 -3.09 -9.72
C ALA A 59 -12.17 -2.49 -8.51
N ASP A 60 -12.56 -1.22 -8.58
CA ASP A 60 -13.33 -0.54 -7.53
C ASP A 60 -14.70 -1.19 -7.26
N GLU A 61 -15.32 -1.82 -8.27
CA GLU A 61 -16.57 -2.57 -8.08
C GLU A 61 -16.35 -3.88 -7.31
N ILE A 62 -15.23 -4.57 -7.54
CA ILE A 62 -14.87 -5.82 -6.86
C ILE A 62 -14.32 -5.59 -5.45
N GLU A 63 -13.57 -4.52 -5.24
CA GLU A 63 -12.90 -4.22 -3.95
C GLU A 63 -13.86 -3.71 -2.86
N LYS A 64 -15.17 -3.90 -3.03
CA LYS A 64 -16.22 -3.54 -2.07
C LYS A 64 -16.57 -4.69 -1.14
N ASP A 65 -16.89 -4.34 0.10
CA ASP A 65 -17.38 -5.29 1.13
C ASP A 65 -16.46 -6.50 1.39
N LEU A 66 -15.15 -6.28 1.30
CA LEU A 66 -14.15 -7.28 1.64
C LEU A 66 -14.08 -7.51 3.17
N GLU A 67 -13.79 -8.75 3.55
CA GLU A 67 -13.48 -9.12 4.94
C GLU A 67 -11.97 -9.20 5.14
N LEU A 68 -11.44 -8.50 6.15
CA LEU A 68 -10.01 -8.53 6.47
C LEU A 68 -9.65 -9.89 7.09
N LEU A 69 -8.91 -10.71 6.35
CA LEU A 69 -8.44 -12.02 6.83
C LEU A 69 -7.11 -11.93 7.60
N GLY A 70 -6.28 -10.93 7.30
CA GLY A 70 -4.97 -10.77 7.93
C GLY A 70 -4.16 -9.63 7.31
N VAL A 71 -3.03 -9.31 7.95
CA VAL A 71 -2.09 -8.27 7.51
C VAL A 71 -0.69 -8.86 7.49
N THR A 72 0.08 -8.55 6.45
CA THR A 72 1.50 -8.86 6.37
C THR A 72 2.32 -7.57 6.49
N GLY A 73 3.40 -7.59 7.26
CA GLY A 73 4.34 -6.48 7.35
C GLY A 73 5.67 -6.87 6.70
N ILE A 74 6.21 -5.98 5.87
CA ILE A 74 7.57 -6.07 5.36
C ILE A 74 8.37 -4.96 6.04
N GLU A 75 9.48 -5.33 6.65
CA GLU A 75 10.41 -4.38 7.26
C GLU A 75 11.45 -3.96 6.21
N ASP A 76 11.63 -2.65 6.07
CA ASP A 76 12.73 -2.11 5.28
C ASP A 76 14.00 -2.11 6.14
N ARG A 77 14.93 -3.01 5.80
CA ARG A 77 16.10 -3.26 6.62
C ARG A 77 17.15 -2.18 6.40
N LEU A 78 17.57 -1.58 7.51
CA LEU A 78 18.71 -0.68 7.53
C LEU A 78 20.02 -1.47 7.35
N GLN A 79 21.05 -0.76 6.90
CA GLN A 79 22.41 -1.28 6.94
C GLN A 79 22.89 -1.41 8.38
N ASP A 80 23.81 -2.34 8.62
CA ASP A 80 24.39 -2.58 9.94
C ASP A 80 25.03 -1.30 10.50
N GLY A 81 24.72 -0.98 11.76
CA GLY A 81 25.32 0.17 12.46
C GLY A 81 24.66 1.53 12.17
N VAL A 82 23.66 1.61 11.29
CA VAL A 82 23.03 2.89 10.92
C VAL A 82 22.34 3.52 12.13
N GLU A 83 21.55 2.76 12.87
CA GLU A 83 20.81 3.26 14.03
C GLU A 83 21.78 3.81 15.10
N GLU A 84 22.78 3.02 15.48
CA GLU A 84 23.77 3.37 16.49
C GLU A 84 24.54 4.63 16.09
N THR A 85 24.90 4.75 14.82
CA THR A 85 25.64 5.91 14.30
C THR A 85 24.78 7.18 14.33
N ILE A 86 23.52 7.10 13.90
CA ILE A 86 22.59 8.24 13.91
C ILE A 86 22.32 8.70 15.34
N ILE A 87 22.09 7.77 16.27
CA ILE A 87 21.90 8.07 17.69
C ILE A 87 23.16 8.72 18.29
N ALA A 88 24.35 8.22 17.96
CA ALA A 88 25.61 8.79 18.42
C ALA A 88 25.82 10.22 17.90
N MET A 89 25.57 10.46 16.60
CA MET A 89 25.64 11.79 16.00
C MET A 89 24.70 12.77 16.70
N ARG A 90 23.43 12.39 16.91
CA ARG A 90 22.46 13.23 17.59
C ARG A 90 22.85 13.52 19.04
N SER A 91 23.36 12.51 19.75
CA SER A 91 23.83 12.65 21.14
C SER A 91 25.05 13.57 21.25
N ALA A 92 25.87 13.66 20.20
CA ALA A 92 26.97 14.60 20.08
C ALA A 92 26.52 16.03 19.67
N GLY A 93 25.22 16.27 19.51
CA GLY A 93 24.67 17.57 19.10
C GLY A 93 24.71 17.84 17.60
N ILE A 94 24.98 16.83 16.77
CA ILE A 94 24.99 16.96 15.31
C ILE A 94 23.56 16.89 14.78
N GLN A 95 23.16 17.89 13.99
CA GLN A 95 21.87 17.89 13.30
C GLN A 95 21.94 16.99 12.07
N VAL A 96 21.07 15.98 12.04
CA VAL A 96 20.98 15.02 10.93
C VAL A 96 19.71 15.28 10.14
N TRP A 97 19.82 15.33 8.82
CA TRP A 97 18.72 15.54 7.88
C TRP A 97 18.68 14.40 6.88
N VAL A 98 17.49 13.87 6.61
CA VAL A 98 17.27 12.85 5.57
C VAL A 98 16.54 13.52 4.42
N LEU A 99 17.14 13.47 3.23
CA LEU A 99 16.51 13.87 1.98
C LEU A 99 16.28 12.62 1.15
N THR A 100 15.01 12.37 0.81
CA THR A 100 14.63 11.21 0.00
C THR A 100 13.60 11.63 -1.04
N GLY A 101 13.61 10.93 -2.18
CA GLY A 101 12.58 11.03 -3.21
C GLY A 101 11.50 9.95 -3.08
N ASP A 102 11.52 9.19 -1.98
CA ASP A 102 10.55 8.14 -1.70
C ASP A 102 9.25 8.72 -1.09
N LYS A 103 8.22 7.88 -0.97
CA LYS A 103 6.95 8.23 -0.35
C LYS A 103 7.15 8.64 1.11
N LEU A 104 6.25 9.52 1.57
CA LEU A 104 6.29 10.06 2.92
C LEU A 104 6.20 8.96 3.99
N GLU A 105 5.34 7.96 3.78
CA GLU A 105 5.12 6.86 4.72
C GLU A 105 6.41 6.03 4.90
N THR A 106 7.13 5.76 3.81
CA THR A 106 8.41 5.05 3.87
C THR A 106 9.48 5.89 4.56
N ALA A 107 9.55 7.18 4.24
CA ALA A 107 10.49 8.10 4.87
C ALA A 107 10.27 8.20 6.39
N GLU A 108 9.01 8.28 6.83
CA GLU A 108 8.65 8.29 8.25
C GLU A 108 9.04 6.97 8.94
N ASN A 109 8.80 5.82 8.30
CA ASN A 109 9.20 4.52 8.83
C ASN A 109 10.73 4.42 8.99
N ILE A 110 11.50 4.76 7.94
CA ILE A 110 12.97 4.75 7.99
C ILE A 110 13.51 5.69 9.07
N ALA A 111 12.95 6.91 9.19
CA ALA A 111 13.38 7.88 10.18
C ALA A 111 13.14 7.40 11.62
N ARG A 112 12.07 6.63 11.87
CA ARG A 112 11.83 6.01 13.18
C ARG A 112 12.78 4.83 13.41
N SER A 113 12.95 3.95 12.41
CA SER A 113 13.82 2.78 12.52
C SER A 113 15.30 3.13 12.69
N CYS A 114 15.79 4.22 12.08
CA CYS A 114 17.20 4.62 12.20
C CYS A 114 17.52 5.47 13.42
N GLY A 115 16.55 5.66 14.33
CA GLY A 115 16.74 6.47 15.54
C GLY A 115 16.85 7.98 15.28
N LEU A 116 16.42 8.48 14.10
CA LEU A 116 16.36 9.92 13.83
C LEU A 116 15.30 10.60 14.70
N PHE A 117 14.18 9.92 14.93
CA PHE A 117 13.13 10.35 15.85
C PHE A 117 12.90 9.30 16.94
N SER A 118 12.52 9.75 18.14
CA SER A 118 12.00 8.81 19.15
C SER A 118 10.72 8.17 18.61
N PRO A 119 10.44 6.89 18.93
CA PRO A 119 9.26 6.18 18.41
C PRO A 119 7.94 6.96 18.62
N ASN A 120 7.83 7.65 19.76
CA ASN A 120 6.64 8.42 20.14
C ASN A 120 6.72 9.92 19.82
N ARG A 121 7.71 10.36 19.03
CA ARG A 121 7.80 11.77 18.64
C ARG A 121 6.69 12.08 17.63
N GLU A 122 5.93 13.13 17.93
CA GLU A 122 4.95 13.72 17.01
C GLU A 122 5.68 14.32 15.79
N THR A 123 5.23 13.94 14.60
CA THR A 123 5.74 14.48 13.33
C THR A 123 4.84 15.62 12.86
N ARG A 124 5.44 16.67 12.31
CA ARG A 124 4.71 17.78 11.68
C ARG A 124 4.92 17.71 10.18
N LYS A 125 3.83 17.64 9.42
CA LYS A 125 3.84 17.68 7.96
C LYS A 125 3.71 19.13 7.51
N ILE A 126 4.49 19.50 6.50
CA ILE A 126 4.53 20.84 5.92
C ILE A 126 4.32 20.64 4.43
N GLU A 127 3.18 21.05 3.92
CA GLU A 127 2.82 20.91 2.50
C GLU A 127 2.79 22.28 1.81
N THR A 128 2.52 23.33 2.58
CA THR A 128 2.35 24.69 2.10
C THR A 128 3.26 25.68 2.85
N LEU A 129 3.39 26.88 2.28
CA LEU A 129 4.10 27.98 2.94
C LEU A 129 3.39 28.47 4.21
N GLU A 130 2.08 28.25 4.33
CA GLU A 130 1.30 28.63 5.51
C GLU A 130 1.70 27.76 6.71
N ASP A 131 1.93 26.47 6.50
CA ASP A 131 2.35 25.53 7.54
C ASP A 131 3.69 25.94 8.18
N VAL A 132 4.59 26.53 7.39
CA VAL A 132 5.92 27.00 7.88
C VAL A 132 5.78 28.10 8.92
N THR A 133 4.79 28.98 8.76
CA THR A 133 4.62 30.14 9.67
C THR A 133 4.22 29.74 11.08
N GLN A 134 3.59 28.57 11.24
CA GLN A 134 3.13 28.05 12.53
C GLN A 134 4.26 27.39 13.34
N ILE A 135 5.45 27.23 12.77
CA ILE A 135 6.58 26.53 13.42
C ILE A 135 7.50 27.50 14.16
N ARG A 136 7.54 28.77 13.76
CA ARG A 136 8.47 29.78 14.32
C ARG A 136 8.15 30.28 15.74
N GLY A 137 7.26 29.60 16.48
CA GLY A 137 6.81 30.00 17.82
C GLY A 137 7.61 29.44 19.00
N ASP A 138 8.35 28.34 18.82
CA ASP A 138 9.03 27.65 19.93
C ASP A 138 10.53 27.48 19.62
N GLY A 139 11.36 28.45 20.04
CA GLY A 139 12.83 28.34 20.03
C GLY A 139 13.56 29.48 19.34
#